data_AF-A0A7V8Y536-F1
#
_entry.id   AF-A0A7V8Y536-F1
#
_cell.length_a   1.000
_cell.length_b   1.000
_cell.length_c   1.000
_cell.angle_alpha   90.00
_cell.angle_beta   90.00
_cell.angle_gamma   90.00
#
_symmetry.space_group_name_H-M   'P 1'
#
loop_
_entity.id
_entity.type
_entity.pdbx_description
1 polymer ?
#
loop_
_entity_poly.entity_id
_entity_poly.type
_entity_poly.pdbx_seq_one_letter_code
_entity_poly.pdbx_strand_id
1 'polypeptide(L)' 'MKGTEQRPASPPRPSPEPRPTPADQPDATGGLTDALLAGRYQLLELVGADTAVAATFWRAMDTVLQREVGV' A
#
# COMPACT_ATOMS: atom_id res chain seq x y z
N MET A 1 -10.19 -34.91 -43.33
CA MET A 1 -10.34 -35.28 -41.90
C MET A 1 -9.43 -34.36 -41.09
N LYS A 2 -9.89 -33.94 -39.91
CA LYS A 2 -9.59 -32.67 -39.22
C LYS A 2 -8.10 -32.39 -38.89
N GLY A 3 -7.69 -31.14 -39.07
CA GLY A 3 -6.54 -30.55 -38.37
C GLY A 3 -6.94 -30.18 -36.94
N THR A 4 -6.17 -30.63 -35.96
CA THR A 4 -6.29 -30.22 -34.55
C THR A 4 -5.29 -29.09 -34.30
N GLU A 5 -5.78 -27.84 -34.34
CA GLU A 5 -5.06 -26.68 -33.81
C GLU A 5 -5.00 -26.80 -32.29
N GLN A 6 -3.81 -27.13 -31.78
CA GLN A 6 -3.50 -27.08 -30.36
C GLN A 6 -3.37 -25.61 -29.96
N ARG A 7 -4.42 -25.05 -29.35
CA ARG A 7 -4.37 -23.74 -28.71
C ARG A 7 -3.32 -23.78 -27.58
N PRO A 8 -2.30 -22.90 -27.57
CA PRO A 8 -1.37 -22.86 -26.45
C PRO A 8 -2.13 -22.50 -25.16
N ALA A 9 -1.96 -23.32 -24.13
CA ALA A 9 -2.51 -23.07 -22.80
C ALA A 9 -1.95 -21.74 -22.27
N SER A 10 -2.84 -20.84 -21.82
CA SER A 10 -2.42 -19.60 -21.18
C SER A 10 -1.66 -19.92 -19.88
N PRO A 11 -0.56 -19.21 -19.57
CA PRO A 11 0.14 -19.40 -18.31
C PRO A 11 -0.77 -19.05 -17.12
N PRO A 12 -0.58 -19.69 -15.94
CA PRO A 12 -1.37 -19.40 -14.77
C PRO A 12 -1.20 -17.92 -14.39
N ARG A 13 -2.33 -17.27 -14.08
CA ARG A 13 -2.35 -15.91 -13.53
C ARG A 13 -1.61 -15.94 -12.19
N PRO A 14 -0.67 -15.01 -11.90
CA PRO A 14 -0.09 -14.92 -10.58
C PRO A 14 -1.21 -14.73 -9.56
N SER A 15 -1.20 -15.55 -8.50
CA SER A 15 -2.11 -15.37 -7.37
C SER A 15 -1.95 -13.95 -6.82
N PRO A 16 -3.04 -13.24 -6.50
CA PRO A 16 -2.91 -11.99 -5.77
C PRO A 16 -2.19 -12.28 -4.45
N GLU A 17 -1.07 -11.60 -4.22
CA GLU A 17 -0.41 -11.62 -2.92
C GLU A 17 -1.43 -11.17 -1.84
N PRO A 18 -1.38 -11.75 -0.64
CA PRO A 18 -2.26 -11.35 0.44
C PRO A 18 -2.04 -9.86 0.72
N ARG A 19 -3.11 -9.07 0.52
CA ARG A 19 -3.16 -7.68 0.98
C ARG A 19 -2.86 -7.70 2.49
N PRO A 20 -1.90 -6.90 2.99
CA PRO A 20 -1.69 -6.79 4.43
C PRO A 20 -2.99 -6.33 5.08
N THR A 21 -3.60 -7.21 5.87
CA THR A 21 -4.78 -6.90 6.67
C THR A 21 -4.36 -5.90 7.75
N PRO A 22 -5.09 -4.81 7.98
CA PRO A 22 -4.80 -3.92 9.10
C PRO A 22 -4.79 -4.72 10.40
N ALA A 23 -3.66 -4.75 11.09
CA ALA A 23 -3.60 -5.27 12.45
C ALA A 23 -4.31 -4.26 13.35
N ASP A 24 -5.42 -4.68 13.95
CA ASP A 24 -6.09 -3.95 15.02
C ASP A 24 -5.14 -3.95 16.23
N GLN A 25 -4.41 -2.85 16.43
CA GLN A 25 -3.66 -2.66 17.66
C GLN A 25 -3.75 -1.19 18.09
N PRO A 26 -4.56 -0.88 19.13
CA PRO A 26 -4.57 0.43 19.73
C PRO A 26 -3.49 0.47 20.81
N ASP A 27 -2.39 1.18 20.61
CA ASP A 27 -1.56 1.62 21.73
C ASP A 27 -0.87 2.97 21.46
N ALA A 28 -1.60 4.00 21.90
CA ALA A 28 -1.17 5.25 22.50
C ALA A 28 0.35 5.59 22.50
N THR A 29 0.88 5.99 21.35
CA THR A 29 1.96 7.00 21.27
C THR A 29 1.73 7.86 20.00
N GLY A 30 0.91 8.90 20.13
CA GLY A 30 0.91 10.04 19.17
C GLY A 30 0.22 9.87 17.81
N GLY A 31 -0.70 8.92 17.64
CA GLY A 31 -1.94 8.99 16.85
C GLY A 31 -2.01 9.72 15.49
N LEU A 32 -1.11 9.45 14.55
CA LEU A 32 -1.35 9.78 13.12
C LEU A 32 -1.30 8.57 12.19
N THR A 33 -0.87 7.41 12.65
CA THR A 33 -1.00 6.17 11.89
C THR A 33 -2.51 5.90 11.68
N ASP A 34 -2.92 5.70 10.43
CA ASP A 34 -4.30 5.68 9.94
C ASP A 34 -4.97 7.06 9.68
N ALA A 35 -4.27 8.18 9.91
CA ALA A 35 -4.79 9.50 9.58
C ALA A 35 -4.80 9.73 8.06
N LEU A 36 -5.87 10.36 7.59
CA LEU A 36 -6.04 10.73 6.18
C LEU A 36 -5.44 12.11 5.92
N LEU A 37 -4.23 12.15 5.37
CA LEU A 37 -3.57 13.38 4.96
C LEU A 37 -4.15 13.88 3.63
N ALA A 38 -4.57 15.15 3.63
CA ALA A 38 -5.16 15.83 2.47
C ALA A 38 -6.33 15.07 1.80
N GLY A 39 -7.05 14.24 2.58
CA GLY A 39 -8.16 13.45 2.06
C GLY A 39 -7.78 12.31 1.10
N ARG A 40 -6.48 12.04 0.90
CA ARG A 40 -5.99 11.11 -0.13
C ARG A 40 -4.98 10.10 0.38
N TYR A 41 -4.08 10.50 1.28
CA TYR A 41 -2.97 9.67 1.71
C TYR A 41 -3.26 9.13 3.12
N GLN A 42 -3.46 7.83 3.26
CA GLN A 42 -3.58 7.20 4.56
C GLN A 42 -2.18 6.94 5.12
N LEU A 43 -1.81 7.58 6.23
CA LEU A 43 -0.50 7.42 6.84
C LEU A 43 -0.35 6.01 7.43
N LEU A 44 0.75 5.32 7.08
CA LEU A 44 1.01 3.95 7.50
C LEU A 44 2.13 3.86 8.54
N GLU A 45 3.25 4.55 8.28
CA GLU A 45 4.45 4.43 9.11
C GLU A 45 5.24 5.73 9.08
N LEU A 46 5.69 6.21 10.24
CA LEU A 46 6.64 7.32 10.33
C LEU A 46 8.03 6.80 9.97
N VAL A 47 8.62 7.33 8.90
CA VAL A 47 9.94 6.92 8.40
C VAL A 47 11.06 7.78 8.99
N GLY A 48 10.76 9.01 9.38
CA GLY A 48 11.73 9.89 10.04
C GLY A 48 11.19 11.27 10.35
N ALA A 49 12.01 12.06 11.04
CA ALA A 49 11.72 13.47 11.31
C ALA A 49 13.01 14.29 11.22
N ASP A 50 12.89 15.50 10.72
CA ASP A 50 13.93 16.52 10.73
C ASP A 50 13.45 17.71 11.57
N THR A 51 14.03 17.85 12.76
CA THR A 51 13.67 18.91 13.71
C THR A 51 14.24 20.27 13.32
N ALA A 52 15.29 20.33 12.51
CA ALA A 52 15.87 21.59 12.05
C ALA A 52 14.90 22.33 11.12
N VAL A 53 14.04 21.59 10.42
CA VAL A 53 13.01 22.14 9.52
C VAL A 53 11.58 21.82 9.95
N ALA A 54 11.38 21.24 11.14
CA ALA A 54 10.09 20.83 11.68
C ALA A 54 9.26 19.95 10.70
N ALA A 55 9.91 18.99 10.05
CA ALA A 55 9.28 18.08 9.09
C ALA A 55 9.25 16.63 9.61
N THR A 56 8.22 15.88 9.22
CA THR A 56 8.11 14.43 9.42
C THR A 56 7.88 13.75 8.08
N PHE A 57 8.55 12.63 7.86
CA PHE A 57 8.47 11.84 6.64
C PHE A 57 7.71 10.56 6.91
N TRP A 58 6.73 10.24 6.07
CA TRP A 58 5.87 9.08 6.27
C TRP A 58 5.82 8.19 5.04
N ARG A 59 5.65 6.90 5.27
CA ARG A 59 5.08 5.98 4.28
C ARG A 59 3.57 6.08 4.36
N ALA A 60 2.92 6.28 3.22
CA ALA A 60 1.47 6.41 3.14
C ALA A 60 0.90 5.62 1.97
N MET A 61 -0.35 5.21 2.06
CA MET A 61 -1.13 4.64 0.95
C MET A 61 -1.85 5.77 0.21
N ASP A 62 -1.55 5.94 -1.09
CA ASP A 62 -2.38 6.75 -1.98
C ASP A 62 -3.68 6.00 -2.26
N THR A 63 -4.79 6.47 -1.68
CA THR A 63 -6.08 5.77 -1.78
C THR A 63 -6.69 5.81 -3.18
N VAL A 64 -6.27 6.73 -4.05
CA VAL A 64 -6.73 6.81 -5.45
C VAL A 64 -5.95 5.83 -6.32
N LEU A 65 -4.62 5.83 -6.19
CA LEU A 65 -3.74 4.99 -7.01
C LEU A 65 -3.50 3.60 -6.42
N GLN A 66 -3.91 3.36 -5.19
CA GLN A 66 -3.74 2.10 -4.44
C GLN A 66 -2.28 1.64 -4.41
N ARG A 67 -1.36 2.58 -4.10
CA ARG A 67 0.07 2.30 -3.97
C ARG A 67 0.68 3.02 -2.78
N GLU A 68 1.76 2.45 -2.26
CA GLU A 68 2.57 3.11 -1.24
C GLU A 68 3.41 4.25 -1.83
N VAL A 69 3.50 5.36 -1.11
CA VAL A 69 4.27 6.56 -1.47
C VAL A 69 4.94 7.14 -0.22
N GLY A 70 5.99 7.92 -0.43
CA GLY A 70 6.55 8.80 0.60
C GLY A 70 5.84 10.15 0.59
N VAL A 71 5.51 10.68 1.77
CA VAL A 71 4.91 12.01 1.97
C VAL A 71 5.62 12.80 3.06
#